data_AF-A0A9X1F1C0-F1
#
_entry.id   AF-A0A9X1F1C0-F1
#
_cell.length_a   1.000
_cell.length_b   1.000
_cell.length_c   1.000
_cell.angle_alpha   90.00
_cell.angle_beta   90.00
_cell.angle_gamma   90.00
#
_symmetry.space_group_name_H-M   'P 1'
#
loop_
_entity.id
_entity.type
_entity.pdbx_description
1 polymer ?
#
loop_
_entity_poly.entity_id
_entity_poly.type
_entity_poly.pdbx_seq_one_letter_code
_entity_poly.pdbx_strand_id
1 'polypeptide(L)'
;MMKNLNIVRLILALAVGLIACLFVALQTFSMISTKAQPDTAAWLFPINGAAIERAAFDDFSQRASETGEPREAALAVREEALQALRHDPTAVKAHVLIAMAQEKGEKRDALALAASKLNRRDLALQGVMLQVYLEKDDSPRAVQTLDQILRVHPSYSADFFPILGEALRDDQGPTTFARYIDGTSPWHTDFFANYAVREEPLLANVAKLRMERELADERFDQQLIRRLAETGRAEEAQDLFFAIAGADEDTSTNGTLDWTARFPPFHWQFVDQPDLRGQASTDETQLEIYARTGNGGVIAQRIVAPPQGPFAIELALLDATAGRKESVRLRLQCPGDPAPFFVEPLDKGQNRFTFESKPNCSQMLLTIFARAFSGEPTLNASLSKITIQDN
;
A
#
# COMPACT_ATOMS: atom_id res chain seq x y z
N MET A 1 67.65 48.08 25.10
CA MET A 1 66.62 49.10 24.75
C MET A 1 65.26 48.41 24.72
N MET A 2 64.65 48.16 25.89
CA MET A 2 63.32 47.55 25.97
C MET A 2 62.29 48.61 25.57
N LYS A 3 61.61 48.40 24.43
CA LYS A 3 60.44 49.18 24.05
C LYS A 3 59.47 49.14 25.23
N ASN A 4 59.07 50.31 25.74
CA ASN A 4 57.99 50.44 26.72
C ASN A 4 56.77 49.69 26.19
N LEU A 5 56.56 48.47 26.69
CA LEU A 5 55.36 47.70 26.43
C LEU A 5 54.22 48.55 26.98
N ASN A 6 53.36 49.04 26.10
CA ASN A 6 52.29 49.92 26.50
C ASN A 6 51.26 49.06 27.25
N ILE A 7 51.42 48.94 28.57
CA ILE A 7 50.66 48.05 29.47
C ILE A 7 49.15 48.20 29.24
N VAL A 8 48.69 49.41 28.95
CA VAL A 8 47.30 49.71 28.59
C VAL A 8 46.83 48.94 27.35
N ARG A 9 47.66 48.83 26.30
CA ARG A 9 47.34 48.06 25.10
C ARG A 9 47.31 46.55 25.36
N LEU A 10 48.18 46.05 26.24
CA LEU A 10 48.19 44.64 26.61
C LEU A 10 46.93 44.27 27.39
N ILE A 11 46.53 45.09 28.37
CA ILE A 11 45.30 44.91 29.14
C ILE A 11 44.08 44.95 28.22
N LEU A 12 44.02 45.92 27.29
CA LEU A 12 42.93 46.03 26.32
C LEU A 12 42.85 44.77 25.43
N ALA A 13 43.98 44.27 24.93
CA ALA A 13 44.02 43.08 24.09
C ALA A 13 43.55 41.82 24.84
N LEU A 14 43.97 41.67 26.11
CA LEU A 14 43.51 40.56 26.97
C LEU A 14 42.00 40.65 27.26
N ALA A 15 41.49 41.84 27.54
CA ALA A 15 40.06 42.05 27.77
C ALA A 15 39.23 41.72 26.53
N VAL A 16 39.62 42.22 25.35
CA VAL A 16 38.95 41.91 24.08
C VAL A 16 39.03 40.42 23.76
N GLY A 17 40.20 39.80 23.96
CA GLY A 17 40.38 38.35 23.76
C GLY A 17 39.49 37.51 24.67
N LEU A 18 39.35 37.90 25.94
CA LEU A 18 38.49 37.20 26.90
C LEU A 18 37.01 37.36 26.57
N ILE A 19 36.57 38.56 26.15
CA ILE A 19 35.21 38.80 25.68
C ILE A 19 34.90 37.96 24.43
N ALA A 20 35.81 37.94 23.45
CA ALA A 20 35.64 37.14 22.25
C ALA A 20 35.59 35.63 22.56
N CYS A 21 36.45 35.15 23.47
CA CYS A 21 36.45 33.76 23.92
C CYS A 21 35.12 33.39 24.60
N LEU A 22 34.63 34.24 25.52
CA LEU A 22 33.35 34.03 26.18
C LEU A 22 32.20 34.03 25.17
N PHE A 23 32.19 34.96 24.21
CA PHE A 23 31.17 35.04 23.16
C PHE A 23 31.10 33.76 22.32
N VAL A 24 32.25 33.27 21.85
CA VAL A 24 32.33 32.02 21.06
C VAL A 24 31.92 30.81 21.91
N ALA A 25 32.31 30.78 23.19
CA ALA A 25 31.92 29.72 24.11
C ALA A 25 30.39 29.67 24.31
N LEU A 26 29.76 30.82 24.56
CA LEU A 26 28.31 30.94 24.71
C LEU A 26 27.57 30.57 23.41
N GLN A 27 28.05 31.06 22.26
CA GLN A 27 27.48 30.71 20.95
C GLN A 27 27.57 29.19 20.70
N THR A 28 28.73 28.59 20.94
CA THR A 28 28.94 27.15 20.74
C THR A 28 28.06 26.32 21.66
N PHE A 29 27.99 26.69 22.95
CA PHE A 29 27.14 26.02 23.91
C PHE A 29 25.65 26.13 23.54
N SER A 30 25.21 27.31 23.10
CA SER A 30 23.83 27.53 22.63
C SER A 30 23.51 26.65 21.41
N MET A 31 24.39 26.58 20.41
CA MET A 31 24.19 25.72 19.22
C MET A 31 24.07 24.24 19.59
N ILE A 32 24.95 23.73 20.46
CA ILE A 32 24.92 22.32 20.90
C ILE A 32 23.63 22.03 21.69
N SER A 33 23.20 22.97 22.53
CA SER A 33 22.05 22.79 23.42
C SER A 33 20.70 23.01 22.72
N THR A 34 20.68 23.60 21.52
CA THR A 34 19.44 23.97 20.80
C THR A 34 18.46 22.80 20.63
N LYS A 35 18.96 21.57 20.42
CA LYS A 35 18.09 20.41 20.23
C LYS A 35 17.49 19.87 21.53
N ALA A 36 18.23 19.95 22.64
CA ALA A 36 17.88 19.29 23.89
C ALA A 36 17.22 20.24 24.92
N GLN A 37 17.64 21.50 24.93
CA GLN A 37 17.18 22.54 25.86
C GLN A 37 17.09 23.89 25.12
N PRO A 38 16.12 24.05 24.20
CA PRO A 38 16.03 25.23 23.37
C PRO A 38 15.82 26.52 24.17
N ASP A 39 15.03 26.48 25.25
CA ASP A 39 14.80 27.64 26.13
C ASP A 39 16.09 28.11 26.79
N THR A 40 16.87 27.18 27.36
CA THR A 40 18.18 27.47 27.96
C THR A 40 19.16 28.01 26.91
N ALA A 41 19.15 27.43 25.70
CA ALA A 41 20.01 27.86 24.60
C ALA A 41 19.69 29.29 24.13
N ALA A 42 18.40 29.62 24.03
CA ALA A 42 17.91 30.94 23.66
C ALA A 42 18.21 31.98 24.76
N TRP A 43 18.03 31.60 26.03
CA TRP A 43 18.36 32.46 27.16
C TRP A 43 19.87 32.77 27.25
N LEU A 44 20.72 31.77 27.06
CA LEU A 44 22.18 31.92 27.15
C LEU A 44 22.77 32.77 26.02
N PHE A 45 22.21 32.65 24.82
CA PHE A 45 22.64 33.42 23.66
C PHE A 45 21.42 33.93 22.86
N PRO A 46 20.83 35.08 23.26
CA PRO A 46 19.57 35.62 22.71
C PRO A 46 19.62 36.06 21.24
N ILE A 47 20.75 35.84 20.56
CA ILE A 47 20.96 36.12 19.12
C ILE A 47 20.94 34.80 18.31
N ASN A 48 20.87 33.63 18.97
CA ASN A 48 20.74 32.34 18.29
C ASN A 48 19.30 32.16 17.78
N GLY A 49 19.03 32.58 16.55
CA GLY A 49 17.72 32.47 15.90
C GLY A 49 17.18 31.04 15.89
N ALA A 50 18.03 30.03 15.71
CA ALA A 50 17.63 28.62 15.71
C ALA A 50 17.17 28.12 17.09
N ALA A 51 17.78 28.60 18.18
CA ALA A 51 17.34 28.28 19.54
C ALA A 51 15.98 28.91 19.85
N ILE A 52 15.81 30.18 19.49
CA ILE A 52 14.54 30.92 19.67
C ILE A 52 13.43 30.26 18.86
N GLU A 53 13.70 29.94 17.59
CA GLU A 53 12.78 29.22 16.72
C GLU A 53 12.34 27.88 17.34
N ARG A 54 13.30 27.09 17.81
CA ARG A 54 13.00 25.78 18.38
C ARG A 54 12.16 25.89 19.65
N ALA A 55 12.50 26.82 20.54
CA ALA A 55 11.74 27.11 21.75
C ALA A 55 10.28 27.50 21.42
N ALA A 56 10.12 28.46 20.49
CA ALA A 56 8.81 28.92 20.04
C ALA A 56 7.98 27.79 19.40
N PHE A 57 8.62 26.93 18.60
CA PHE A 57 7.93 25.81 17.97
C PHE A 57 7.52 24.71 18.96
N ASP A 58 8.33 24.47 20.00
CA ASP A 58 8.02 23.49 21.04
C ASP A 58 6.84 23.98 21.90
N ASP A 59 6.82 25.27 22.30
CA ASP A 59 5.69 25.90 22.98
C ASP A 59 4.41 25.90 22.11
N PHE A 60 4.53 26.25 20.83
CA PHE A 60 3.43 26.13 19.87
C PHE A 60 2.86 24.71 19.81
N SER A 61 3.72 23.70 19.65
CA SER A 61 3.29 22.31 19.49
C SER A 61 2.55 21.81 20.73
N GLN A 62 3.04 22.18 21.92
CA GLN A 62 2.38 21.88 23.18
C GLN A 62 1.00 22.53 23.25
N ARG A 63 0.91 23.86 23.05
CA ARG A 63 -0.36 24.60 23.11
C ARG A 63 -1.38 24.13 22.09
N ALA A 64 -0.95 23.86 20.85
CA ALA A 64 -1.82 23.38 19.79
C ALA A 64 -2.41 22.01 20.14
N SER A 65 -1.62 21.14 20.78
CA SER A 65 -2.08 19.83 21.24
C SER A 65 -3.06 19.92 22.41
N GLU A 66 -2.84 20.86 23.34
CA GLU A 66 -3.71 21.06 24.52
C GLU A 66 -5.05 21.71 24.17
N THR A 67 -5.05 22.66 23.24
CA THR A 67 -6.23 23.48 22.90
C THR A 67 -7.01 22.95 21.70
N GLY A 68 -6.35 22.22 20.78
CA GLY A 68 -6.92 21.89 19.48
C GLY A 68 -7.06 23.10 18.54
N GLU A 69 -6.50 24.26 18.89
CA GLU A 69 -6.62 25.52 18.15
C GLU A 69 -5.23 26.01 17.67
N PRO A 70 -4.71 25.48 16.54
CA PRO A 70 -3.36 25.79 16.07
C PRO A 70 -3.12 27.28 15.80
N ARG A 71 -4.13 28.03 15.37
CA ARG A 71 -3.96 29.47 15.10
C ARG A 71 -3.71 30.25 16.38
N GLU A 72 -4.47 29.98 17.44
CA GLU A 72 -4.30 30.66 18.73
C GLU A 72 -2.94 30.34 19.35
N ALA A 73 -2.52 29.06 19.27
CA ALA A 73 -1.19 28.63 19.67
C ALA A 73 -0.09 29.38 18.88
N ALA A 74 -0.24 29.53 17.56
CA ALA A 74 0.73 30.25 16.73
C ALA A 74 0.76 31.76 17.02
N LEU A 75 -0.39 32.36 17.34
CA LEU A 75 -0.47 33.76 17.76
C LEU A 75 0.27 34.00 19.09
N ALA A 76 0.20 33.05 20.02
CA ALA A 76 0.84 33.14 21.33
C ALA A 76 2.38 33.22 21.25
N VAL A 77 2.99 32.56 20.25
CA VAL A 77 4.45 32.52 20.06
C VAL A 77 4.96 33.40 18.90
N ARG A 78 4.10 34.29 18.40
CA ARG A 78 4.35 35.04 17.17
C ARG A 78 5.55 35.98 17.30
N GLU A 79 5.72 36.63 18.45
CA GLU A 79 6.80 37.59 18.65
C GLU A 79 8.17 36.90 18.74
N GLU A 80 8.23 35.72 19.37
CA GLU A 80 9.40 34.85 19.41
C GLU A 80 9.75 34.37 18.00
N ALA A 81 8.76 33.97 17.19
CA ALA A 81 8.98 33.63 15.79
C ALA A 81 9.52 34.81 14.97
N LEU A 82 8.99 36.03 15.17
CA LEU A 82 9.52 37.24 14.54
C LEU A 82 10.95 37.54 15.00
N GLN A 83 11.25 37.34 16.29
CA GLN A 83 12.59 37.50 16.83
C GLN A 83 13.57 36.50 16.22
N ALA A 84 13.18 35.24 16.10
CA ALA A 84 13.96 34.21 15.43
C ALA A 84 14.29 34.64 13.98
N LEU A 85 13.31 35.11 13.21
CA LEU A 85 13.51 35.57 11.83
C LEU A 85 14.42 36.81 11.70
N ARG A 86 14.44 37.70 12.70
CA ARG A 86 15.37 38.85 12.72
C ARG A 86 16.83 38.41 12.88
N HIS A 87 17.06 37.32 13.60
CA HIS A 87 18.39 36.79 13.85
C HIS A 87 18.82 35.72 12.83
N ASP A 88 17.86 34.97 12.30
CA ASP A 88 18.04 33.96 11.27
C ASP A 88 16.86 33.98 10.28
N PRO A 89 16.98 34.69 9.14
CA PRO A 89 15.94 34.73 8.11
C PRO A 89 15.62 33.37 7.48
N THR A 90 16.46 32.35 7.70
CA THR A 90 16.28 30.98 7.19
C THR A 90 15.60 30.04 8.18
N ALA A 91 15.21 30.55 9.36
CA ALA A 91 14.43 29.83 10.37
C ALA A 91 13.05 29.41 9.82
N VAL A 92 12.97 28.19 9.30
CA VAL A 92 11.82 27.63 8.57
C VAL A 92 10.58 27.47 9.44
N LYS A 93 10.71 26.92 10.64
CA LYS A 93 9.61 26.78 11.61
C LYS A 93 9.13 28.15 12.08
N ALA A 94 10.00 29.15 12.19
CA ALA A 94 9.56 30.50 12.47
C ALA A 94 8.65 31.03 11.34
N HIS A 95 9.00 30.81 10.07
CA HIS A 95 8.08 31.10 8.95
C HIS A 95 6.75 30.33 9.04
N VAL A 96 6.79 29.06 9.45
CA VAL A 96 5.58 28.25 9.70
C VAL A 96 4.70 28.89 10.76
N LEU A 97 5.26 29.30 11.90
CA LEU A 97 4.51 29.95 12.98
C LEU A 97 3.88 31.27 12.50
N ILE A 98 4.62 32.09 11.73
CA ILE A 98 4.07 33.33 11.16
C ILE A 98 2.93 33.06 10.18
N ALA A 99 3.05 32.02 9.36
CA ALA A 99 1.98 31.60 8.47
C ALA A 99 0.76 31.12 9.27
N MET A 100 0.95 30.21 10.22
CA MET A 100 -0.13 29.64 11.06
C MET A 100 -0.85 30.66 11.94
N ALA A 101 -0.17 31.76 12.30
CA ALA A 101 -0.80 32.88 13.00
C ALA A 101 -1.76 33.71 12.10
N GLN A 102 -1.69 33.56 10.78
CA GLN A 102 -2.63 34.19 9.86
C GLN A 102 -3.97 33.43 9.80
N GLU A 103 -5.02 34.11 9.35
CA GLU A 103 -6.26 33.44 8.95
C GLU A 103 -6.02 32.55 7.74
N LYS A 104 -6.79 31.46 7.68
CA LYS A 104 -6.84 30.62 6.48
C LYS A 104 -7.21 31.48 5.28
N GLY A 105 -6.41 31.39 4.21
CA GLY A 105 -6.60 32.19 3.01
C GLY A 105 -5.28 32.62 2.38
N GLU A 106 -5.37 33.52 1.39
CA GLU A 106 -4.27 33.84 0.48
C GLU A 106 -2.98 34.28 1.19
N LYS A 107 -3.09 35.02 2.29
CA LYS A 107 -1.92 35.52 3.02
C LYS A 107 -1.14 34.40 3.70
N ARG A 108 -1.83 33.48 4.38
CA ARG A 108 -1.20 32.29 4.98
C ARG A 108 -0.50 31.47 3.89
N ASP A 109 -1.22 31.23 2.80
CA ASP A 109 -0.74 30.41 1.69
C ASP A 109 0.48 31.03 1.01
N ALA A 110 0.47 32.35 0.77
CA ALA A 110 1.59 33.06 0.18
C ALA A 110 2.85 32.98 1.07
N LEU A 111 2.69 33.07 2.39
CA LEU A 111 3.79 32.91 3.35
C LEU A 111 4.33 31.48 3.34
N ALA A 112 3.46 30.46 3.40
CA ALA A 112 3.87 29.06 3.34
C ALA A 112 4.57 28.73 2.01
N LEU A 113 4.04 29.20 0.89
CA LEU A 113 4.64 29.06 -0.44
C LEU A 113 5.99 29.78 -0.55
N ALA A 114 6.16 30.94 0.06
CA ALA A 114 7.45 31.62 0.13
C ALA A 114 8.46 30.82 0.97
N ALA A 115 8.04 30.33 2.14
CA ALA A 115 8.88 29.53 3.04
C ALA A 115 9.32 28.21 2.40
N SER A 116 8.45 27.55 1.61
CA SER A 116 8.78 26.28 0.93
C SER A 116 9.87 26.41 -0.13
N LYS A 117 10.16 27.64 -0.59
CA LYS A 117 11.32 27.92 -1.45
C LYS A 117 12.64 27.89 -0.68
N LEU A 118 12.61 28.15 0.63
CA LEU A 118 13.79 28.11 1.51
C LEU A 118 14.13 26.67 1.92
N ASN A 119 13.12 25.89 2.30
CA ASN A 119 13.30 24.50 2.72
C ASN A 119 12.11 23.64 2.27
N ARG A 120 12.40 22.50 1.65
CA ARG A 120 11.39 21.56 1.12
C ARG A 120 11.24 20.28 1.95
N ARG A 121 12.03 20.12 3.02
CA ARG A 121 12.15 18.89 3.81
C ARG A 121 11.72 19.06 5.27
N ASP A 122 11.39 20.28 5.70
CA ASP A 122 10.89 20.49 7.04
C ASP A 122 9.45 19.99 7.17
N LEU A 123 9.22 19.06 8.09
CA LEU A 123 7.93 18.40 8.28
C LEU A 123 6.81 19.38 8.64
N ALA A 124 7.08 20.37 9.49
CA ALA A 124 6.06 21.33 9.92
C ALA A 124 5.59 22.18 8.73
N LEU A 125 6.54 22.62 7.90
CA LEU A 125 6.23 23.36 6.69
C LEU A 125 5.50 22.50 5.66
N GLN A 126 5.94 21.25 5.45
CA GLN A 126 5.25 20.32 4.56
C GLN A 126 3.82 20.05 5.03
N GLY A 127 3.58 19.98 6.35
CA GLY A 127 2.24 19.87 6.92
C GLY A 127 1.34 21.07 6.59
N VAL A 128 1.88 22.31 6.68
CA VAL A 128 1.14 23.51 6.25
C VAL A 128 0.88 23.49 4.75
N MET A 129 1.88 23.14 3.94
CA MET A 129 1.73 23.04 2.48
C MET A 129 0.67 22.01 2.08
N LEU A 130 0.62 20.86 2.78
CA LEU A 130 -0.41 19.86 2.57
C LEU A 130 -1.80 20.44 2.84
N GLN A 131 -2.00 21.17 3.94
CA GLN A 131 -3.27 21.85 4.22
C GLN A 131 -3.65 22.84 3.13
N VAL A 132 -2.68 23.63 2.63
CA VAL A 132 -2.91 24.57 1.52
C VAL A 132 -3.41 23.86 0.26
N TYR A 133 -2.82 22.72 -0.09
CA TYR A 133 -3.23 21.96 -1.28
C TYR A 133 -4.56 21.24 -1.09
N LEU A 134 -4.81 20.67 0.09
CA LEU A 134 -6.09 20.03 0.41
C LEU A 134 -7.25 21.05 0.41
N GLU A 135 -7.05 22.25 0.97
CA GLU A 135 -8.06 23.32 0.98
C GLU A 135 -8.37 23.88 -0.43
N LYS A 136 -7.53 23.59 -1.42
CA LYS A 136 -7.69 24.00 -2.82
C LYS A 136 -8.07 22.86 -3.76
N ASP A 137 -8.37 21.67 -3.20
CA ASP A 137 -8.62 20.45 -3.96
C ASP A 137 -7.49 20.11 -4.97
N ASP A 138 -6.24 20.48 -4.65
CA ASP A 138 -5.06 20.24 -5.49
C ASP A 138 -4.43 18.88 -5.16
N SER A 139 -5.15 17.82 -5.52
CA SER A 139 -4.74 16.42 -5.28
C SER A 139 -3.31 16.11 -5.79
N PRO A 140 -2.89 16.54 -7.00
CA PRO A 140 -1.53 16.27 -7.46
C PRO A 140 -0.44 16.86 -6.55
N ARG A 141 -0.59 18.11 -6.10
CA ARG A 141 0.40 18.71 -5.19
C ARG A 141 0.30 18.16 -3.77
N ALA A 142 -0.88 17.75 -3.34
CA ALA A 142 -1.06 17.04 -2.06
C ALA A 142 -0.32 15.69 -2.06
N VAL A 143 -0.52 14.86 -3.08
CA VAL A 143 0.19 13.57 -3.23
C VAL A 143 1.70 13.78 -3.31
N GLN A 144 2.17 14.78 -4.06
CA GLN A 144 3.60 15.12 -4.09
C GLN A 144 4.16 15.49 -2.72
N THR A 145 3.39 16.24 -1.93
CA THR A 145 3.82 16.66 -0.59
C THR A 145 3.86 15.48 0.37
N LEU A 146 2.89 14.57 0.28
CA LEU A 146 2.86 13.33 1.06
C LEU A 146 4.01 12.40 0.70
N ASP A 147 4.34 12.26 -0.58
CA ASP A 147 5.52 11.51 -1.03
C ASP A 147 6.82 12.04 -0.38
N GLN A 148 7.00 13.37 -0.38
CA GLN A 148 8.16 13.99 0.26
C GLN A 148 8.20 13.77 1.77
N ILE A 149 7.05 13.88 2.45
CA ILE A 149 6.95 13.63 3.89
C ILE A 149 7.32 12.17 4.18
N LEU A 150 6.69 11.21 3.53
CA LEU A 150 6.82 9.78 3.82
C LEU A 150 8.19 9.21 3.46
N ARG A 151 8.90 9.80 2.47
CA ARG A 151 10.29 9.46 2.17
C ARG A 151 11.26 9.81 3.31
N VAL A 152 10.98 10.88 4.06
CA VAL A 152 11.85 11.35 5.16
C VAL A 152 11.36 10.85 6.52
N HIS A 153 10.05 10.73 6.68
CA HIS A 153 9.37 10.42 7.92
C HIS A 153 8.38 9.24 7.76
N PRO A 154 8.87 8.03 7.46
CA PRO A 154 8.02 6.85 7.23
C PRO A 154 7.20 6.43 8.46
N SER A 155 7.54 6.91 9.67
CA SER A 155 6.76 6.67 10.88
C SER A 155 5.34 7.24 10.83
N TYR A 156 5.06 8.19 9.92
CA TYR A 156 3.74 8.81 9.77
C TYR A 156 2.86 8.14 8.71
N SER A 157 3.27 6.99 8.15
CA SER A 157 2.48 6.26 7.15
C SER A 157 1.03 6.03 7.60
N ALA A 158 0.83 5.58 8.85
CA ALA A 158 -0.50 5.30 9.38
C ALA A 158 -1.43 6.52 9.39
N ASP A 159 -0.89 7.72 9.65
CA ASP A 159 -1.66 8.96 9.69
C ASP A 159 -1.99 9.48 8.28
N PHE A 160 -1.11 9.23 7.31
CA PHE A 160 -1.22 9.79 5.96
C PHE A 160 -1.84 8.84 4.91
N PHE A 161 -1.86 7.54 5.16
CA PHE A 161 -2.48 6.56 4.24
C PHE A 161 -3.95 6.85 3.95
N PRO A 162 -4.79 7.25 4.93
CA PRO A 162 -6.17 7.66 4.63
C PRO A 162 -6.25 8.80 3.62
N ILE A 163 -5.38 9.81 3.74
CA ILE A 163 -5.38 10.97 2.83
C ILE A 163 -4.93 10.55 1.41
N LEU A 164 -3.93 9.67 1.32
CA LEU A 164 -3.54 9.06 0.04
C LEU A 164 -4.66 8.21 -0.56
N GLY A 165 -5.41 7.49 0.27
CA GLY A 165 -6.58 6.71 -0.15
C GLY A 165 -7.66 7.60 -0.76
N GLU A 166 -8.00 8.71 -0.11
CA GLU A 166 -8.93 9.71 -0.66
C GLU A 166 -8.45 10.27 -2.00
N ALA A 167 -7.16 10.62 -2.12
CA ALA A 167 -6.59 11.10 -3.37
C ALA A 167 -6.56 10.03 -4.48
N LEU A 168 -6.37 8.75 -4.14
CA LEU A 168 -6.41 7.64 -5.09
C LEU A 168 -7.84 7.29 -5.54
N ARG A 169 -8.85 7.62 -4.73
CA ARG A 169 -10.26 7.37 -5.07
C ARG A 169 -10.75 8.27 -6.22
N ASP A 170 -10.14 9.43 -6.40
CA ASP A 170 -10.41 10.31 -7.55
C ASP A 170 -10.12 9.57 -8.87
N ASP A 171 -10.89 9.88 -9.92
CA ASP A 171 -10.73 9.32 -11.26
C ASP A 171 -9.34 9.64 -11.85
N GLN A 172 -8.77 10.79 -11.48
CA GLN A 172 -7.40 11.19 -11.86
C GLN A 172 -6.32 10.63 -10.92
N GLY A 173 -6.72 9.91 -9.86
CA GLY A 173 -5.86 9.31 -8.85
C GLY A 173 -4.79 8.41 -9.46
N PRO A 174 -5.12 7.36 -10.23
CA PRO A 174 -4.15 6.48 -10.86
C PRO A 174 -3.07 7.24 -11.65
N THR A 175 -3.47 8.13 -12.56
CA THR A 175 -2.53 8.92 -13.38
C THR A 175 -1.66 9.87 -12.53
N THR A 176 -2.18 10.37 -11.41
CA THR A 176 -1.42 11.19 -10.47
C THR A 176 -0.38 10.37 -9.73
N PHE A 177 -0.77 9.22 -9.17
CA PHE A 177 0.12 8.30 -8.46
C PHE A 177 1.20 7.73 -9.38
N ALA A 178 0.88 7.37 -10.63
CA ALA A 178 1.84 6.85 -11.61
C ALA A 178 3.05 7.76 -11.90
N ARG A 179 2.97 9.05 -11.53
CA ARG A 179 4.10 10.01 -11.63
C ARG A 179 5.05 9.97 -10.45
N TYR A 180 4.58 9.55 -9.28
CA TYR A 180 5.34 9.59 -8.01
C TYR A 180 5.75 8.20 -7.52
N ILE A 181 5.00 7.16 -7.89
CA ILE A 181 5.35 5.77 -7.59
C ILE A 181 6.46 5.31 -8.53
N ASP A 182 7.68 5.27 -7.98
CA ASP A 182 8.91 4.82 -8.65
C ASP A 182 9.53 3.58 -7.97
N GLY A 183 8.86 3.01 -6.97
CA GLY A 183 9.35 1.86 -6.18
C GLY A 183 10.53 2.16 -5.24
N THR A 184 11.04 3.39 -5.16
CA THR A 184 12.23 3.72 -4.37
C THR A 184 11.95 4.02 -2.90
N SER A 185 10.68 4.21 -2.52
CA SER A 185 10.29 4.50 -1.13
C SER A 185 9.56 3.32 -0.48
N PRO A 186 9.88 2.96 0.77
CA PRO A 186 9.19 1.88 1.48
C PRO A 186 7.68 2.06 1.59
N TRP A 187 7.21 3.32 1.66
CA TRP A 187 5.78 3.60 1.79
C TRP A 187 4.98 3.21 0.55
N HIS A 188 5.59 3.15 -0.65
CA HIS A 188 4.90 2.77 -1.89
C HIS A 188 4.28 1.37 -1.75
N THR A 189 5.13 0.39 -1.49
CA THR A 189 4.71 -1.00 -1.36
C THR A 189 3.81 -1.18 -0.13
N ASP A 190 4.13 -0.54 0.99
CA ASP A 190 3.34 -0.66 2.21
C ASP A 190 1.91 -0.11 2.03
N PHE A 191 1.77 1.05 1.38
CA PHE A 191 0.47 1.64 1.07
C PHE A 191 -0.37 0.70 0.21
N PHE A 192 0.16 0.15 -0.88
CA PHE A 192 -0.63 -0.73 -1.76
C PHE A 192 -0.89 -2.11 -1.15
N ALA A 193 0.15 -2.77 -0.63
CA ALA A 193 0.07 -4.15 -0.15
C ALA A 193 -0.68 -4.28 1.20
N ASN A 194 -0.59 -3.28 2.07
CA ASN A 194 -1.16 -3.39 3.42
C ASN A 194 -2.39 -2.51 3.65
N TYR A 195 -2.53 -1.39 2.94
CA TYR A 195 -3.66 -0.48 3.10
C TYR A 195 -4.64 -0.55 1.91
N ALA A 196 -4.23 -0.11 0.72
CA ALA A 196 -5.14 0.15 -0.40
C ALA A 196 -5.87 -1.11 -0.90
N VAL A 197 -5.21 -2.28 -0.93
CA VAL A 197 -5.84 -3.55 -1.34
C VAL A 197 -6.94 -4.04 -0.39
N ARG A 198 -7.01 -3.48 0.83
CA ARG A 198 -8.06 -3.81 1.81
C ARG A 198 -9.29 -2.92 1.65
N GLU A 199 -9.09 -1.72 1.15
CA GLU A 199 -10.14 -0.71 0.94
C GLU A 199 -10.89 -0.98 -0.37
N GLU A 200 -12.10 -1.54 -0.26
CA GLU A 200 -12.96 -1.84 -1.42
C GLU A 200 -13.13 -0.66 -2.40
N PRO A 201 -13.34 0.60 -1.94
CA PRO A 201 -13.47 1.74 -2.85
C PRO A 201 -12.23 2.04 -3.68
N LEU A 202 -11.05 1.53 -3.30
CA LEU A 202 -9.79 1.80 -3.98
C LEU A 202 -9.43 0.73 -5.01
N LEU A 203 -10.01 -0.47 -4.94
CA LEU A 203 -9.58 -1.64 -5.72
C LEU A 203 -9.50 -1.37 -7.23
N ALA A 204 -10.50 -0.70 -7.80
CA ALA A 204 -10.53 -0.39 -9.23
C ALA A 204 -9.39 0.53 -9.66
N ASN A 205 -9.12 1.58 -8.88
CA ASN A 205 -8.06 2.53 -9.18
C ASN A 205 -6.67 1.94 -8.90
N VAL A 206 -6.55 1.06 -7.90
CA VAL A 206 -5.33 0.27 -7.68
C VAL A 206 -5.07 -0.67 -8.86
N ALA A 207 -6.10 -1.35 -9.37
CA ALA A 207 -5.99 -2.23 -10.55
C ALA A 207 -5.54 -1.44 -11.79
N LYS A 208 -6.21 -0.32 -12.11
CA LYS A 208 -5.81 0.57 -13.21
C LYS A 208 -4.35 1.01 -13.08
N LEU A 209 -3.94 1.44 -11.89
CA LEU A 209 -2.56 1.87 -11.65
C LEU A 209 -1.57 0.71 -11.82
N ARG A 210 -1.92 -0.51 -11.37
CA ARG A 210 -1.08 -1.70 -11.51
C ARG A 210 -0.85 -2.11 -12.97
N MET A 211 -1.79 -1.80 -13.86
CA MET A 211 -1.63 -2.01 -15.31
C MET A 211 -0.55 -1.09 -15.91
N GLU A 212 -0.29 0.07 -15.29
CA GLU A 212 0.70 1.04 -15.78
C GLU A 212 2.06 0.92 -15.07
N ARG A 213 2.08 0.44 -13.83
CA ARG A 213 3.25 0.42 -12.95
C ARG A 213 3.27 -0.83 -12.08
N GLU A 214 4.47 -1.32 -11.80
CA GLU A 214 4.66 -2.28 -10.70
C GLU A 214 4.47 -1.54 -9.37
N LEU A 215 3.62 -2.08 -8.50
CA LEU A 215 3.28 -1.47 -7.21
C LEU A 215 3.87 -2.22 -6.02
N ALA A 216 3.94 -3.55 -6.13
CA ALA A 216 4.38 -4.46 -5.09
C ALA A 216 4.74 -5.81 -5.72
N ASP A 217 4.81 -6.86 -4.89
CA ASP A 217 5.18 -8.21 -5.30
C ASP A 217 3.99 -9.03 -5.85
N GLU A 218 4.29 -10.26 -6.27
CA GLU A 218 3.27 -11.20 -6.76
C GLU A 218 2.17 -11.49 -5.72
N ARG A 219 2.50 -11.46 -4.43
CA ARG A 219 1.53 -11.71 -3.37
C ARG A 219 0.47 -10.60 -3.33
N PHE A 220 0.88 -9.35 -3.55
CA PHE A 220 -0.06 -8.25 -3.73
C PHE A 220 -0.95 -8.47 -4.96
N ASP A 221 -0.39 -8.88 -6.09
CA ASP A 221 -1.16 -9.13 -7.32
C ASP A 221 -2.22 -10.22 -7.10
N GLN A 222 -1.84 -11.34 -6.47
CA GLN A 222 -2.78 -12.40 -6.05
C GLN A 222 -3.90 -11.86 -5.16
N GLN A 223 -3.56 -11.02 -4.18
CA GLN A 223 -4.54 -10.45 -3.27
C GLN A 223 -5.48 -9.48 -3.98
N LEU A 224 -4.97 -8.64 -4.87
CA LEU A 224 -5.74 -7.65 -5.62
C LEU A 224 -6.74 -8.35 -6.56
N ILE A 225 -6.28 -9.33 -7.34
CA ILE A 225 -7.13 -10.13 -8.24
C ILE A 225 -8.24 -10.81 -7.44
N ARG A 226 -7.91 -11.47 -6.33
CA ARG A 226 -8.91 -12.13 -5.47
C ARG A 226 -9.93 -11.13 -4.93
N ARG A 227 -9.48 -9.99 -4.42
CA ARG A 227 -10.36 -8.96 -3.82
C ARG A 227 -11.29 -8.35 -4.86
N LEU A 228 -10.82 -8.08 -6.07
CA LEU A 228 -11.66 -7.62 -7.18
C LEU A 228 -12.76 -8.64 -7.50
N ALA A 229 -12.42 -9.91 -7.62
CA ALA A 229 -13.39 -10.97 -7.89
C ALA A 229 -14.42 -11.13 -6.74
N GLU A 230 -13.98 -11.11 -5.48
CA GLU A 230 -14.84 -11.24 -4.30
C GLU A 230 -15.81 -10.06 -4.12
N THR A 231 -15.46 -8.88 -4.61
CA THR A 231 -16.26 -7.64 -4.50
C THR A 231 -17.17 -7.40 -5.70
N GLY A 232 -17.35 -8.41 -6.57
CA GLY A 232 -18.21 -8.32 -7.75
C GLY A 232 -17.58 -7.62 -8.95
N ARG A 233 -16.29 -7.24 -8.88
CA ARG A 233 -15.52 -6.65 -9.98
C ARG A 233 -14.80 -7.72 -10.79
N ALA A 234 -15.54 -8.75 -11.19
CA ALA A 234 -14.95 -9.95 -11.80
C ALA A 234 -14.31 -9.70 -13.17
N GLU A 235 -14.83 -8.75 -13.96
CA GLU A 235 -14.26 -8.35 -15.25
C GLU A 235 -12.91 -7.63 -15.04
N GLU A 236 -12.84 -6.65 -14.15
CA GLU A 236 -11.59 -5.95 -13.81
C GLU A 236 -10.53 -6.91 -13.25
N ALA A 237 -10.95 -7.89 -12.44
CA ALA A 237 -10.07 -8.93 -11.92
C ALA A 237 -9.46 -9.77 -13.05
N GLN A 238 -10.27 -10.10 -14.06
CA GLN A 238 -9.87 -10.91 -15.20
C GLN A 238 -8.92 -10.14 -16.12
N ASP A 239 -9.22 -8.88 -16.43
CA ASP A 239 -8.36 -8.01 -17.21
C ASP A 239 -6.97 -7.86 -16.58
N LEU A 240 -6.94 -7.65 -15.25
CA LEU A 240 -5.70 -7.55 -14.49
C LEU A 240 -4.92 -8.88 -14.50
N PHE A 241 -5.61 -10.00 -14.32
CA PHE A 241 -5.00 -11.33 -14.38
C PHE A 241 -4.28 -11.52 -15.73
N PHE A 242 -4.96 -11.29 -16.85
CA PHE A 242 -4.36 -11.47 -18.18
C PHE A 242 -3.20 -10.52 -18.45
N ALA A 243 -3.23 -9.30 -17.92
CA ALA A 243 -2.13 -8.37 -18.06
C ALA A 243 -0.87 -8.81 -17.30
N ILE A 244 -1.02 -9.48 -16.16
CA ILE A 244 0.10 -9.93 -15.31
C ILE A 244 0.62 -11.30 -15.72
N ALA A 245 -0.30 -12.24 -15.95
CA ALA A 245 0.00 -13.60 -16.39
C ALA A 245 0.57 -13.65 -17.82
N GLY A 246 0.16 -12.70 -18.66
CA GLY A 246 0.42 -12.70 -20.10
C GLY A 246 -0.77 -13.25 -20.88
N ALA A 247 -1.01 -12.70 -22.07
CA ALA A 247 -2.16 -13.03 -22.91
C ALA A 247 -2.24 -14.51 -23.32
N ASP A 248 -1.10 -15.22 -23.34
CA ASP A 248 -1.06 -16.63 -23.69
C ASP A 248 -1.69 -17.54 -22.61
N GLU A 249 -1.85 -17.07 -21.36
CA GLU A 249 -2.56 -17.82 -20.29
C GLU A 249 -4.10 -17.78 -20.42
N ASP A 250 -4.67 -16.82 -21.18
CA ASP A 250 -6.09 -16.84 -21.61
C ASP A 250 -6.40 -18.08 -22.43
N THR A 251 -5.39 -18.49 -23.21
CA THR A 251 -5.36 -19.71 -23.98
C THR A 251 -4.50 -20.74 -23.28
N SER A 252 -5.02 -21.28 -22.17
CA SER A 252 -4.82 -22.71 -21.88
C SER A 252 -4.86 -23.42 -23.25
N THR A 253 -3.74 -23.93 -23.72
CA THR A 253 -3.48 -24.06 -25.16
C THR A 253 -4.51 -25.05 -25.73
N ASN A 254 -5.45 -24.59 -26.56
CA ASN A 254 -6.63 -25.34 -27.01
C ASN A 254 -7.63 -25.75 -25.89
N GLY A 255 -7.88 -24.88 -24.91
CA GLY A 255 -8.85 -25.14 -23.83
C GLY A 255 -8.37 -26.15 -22.76
N THR A 256 -7.07 -26.48 -22.75
CA THR A 256 -6.47 -27.39 -21.75
C THR A 256 -5.99 -26.65 -20.51
N LEU A 257 -6.71 -26.80 -19.40
CA LEU A 257 -6.38 -26.27 -18.08
C LEU A 257 -5.38 -27.19 -17.36
N ASP A 258 -4.17 -26.69 -17.13
CA ASP A 258 -3.22 -27.26 -16.16
C ASP A 258 -3.66 -27.01 -14.71
N TRP A 259 -2.89 -27.49 -13.75
CA TRP A 259 -3.18 -27.35 -12.31
C TRP A 259 -2.42 -26.17 -11.66
N THR A 260 -2.04 -25.16 -12.44
CA THR A 260 -1.35 -23.96 -11.95
C THR A 260 -2.22 -23.21 -10.94
N ALA A 261 -1.63 -22.80 -9.81
CA ALA A 261 -2.32 -22.15 -8.69
C ALA A 261 -1.81 -20.74 -8.36
N ARG A 262 -1.10 -20.10 -9.32
CA ARG A 262 -0.37 -18.86 -9.08
C ARG A 262 -1.26 -17.64 -8.83
N PHE A 263 -2.39 -17.50 -9.54
CA PHE A 263 -3.29 -16.32 -9.45
C PHE A 263 -4.78 -16.69 -9.31
N PRO A 264 -5.22 -17.23 -8.17
CA PRO A 264 -6.65 -17.46 -7.93
C PRO A 264 -7.47 -16.15 -7.96
N PRO A 265 -8.74 -16.18 -8.42
CA PRO A 265 -9.53 -17.36 -8.76
C PRO A 265 -9.42 -17.81 -10.22
N PHE A 266 -8.63 -17.14 -11.05
CA PHE A 266 -8.47 -17.49 -12.47
C PHE A 266 -7.44 -18.59 -12.68
N HIS A 267 -6.57 -18.83 -11.71
CA HIS A 267 -5.86 -20.09 -11.49
C HIS A 267 -6.52 -20.92 -10.40
N TRP A 268 -6.08 -22.16 -10.23
CA TRP A 268 -6.66 -23.06 -9.25
C TRP A 268 -6.43 -22.56 -7.83
N GLN A 269 -7.51 -22.53 -7.06
CA GLN A 269 -7.47 -22.44 -5.62
C GLN A 269 -7.63 -23.84 -5.05
N PHE A 270 -6.59 -24.32 -4.36
CA PHE A 270 -6.63 -25.61 -3.68
C PHE A 270 -6.98 -25.46 -2.20
N VAL A 271 -7.61 -26.49 -1.65
CA VAL A 271 -7.72 -26.66 -0.21
C VAL A 271 -6.44 -27.30 0.33
N ASP A 272 -5.91 -26.77 1.43
CA ASP A 272 -4.79 -27.36 2.16
C ASP A 272 -5.14 -27.46 3.65
N GLN A 273 -5.79 -28.55 4.01
CA GLN A 273 -6.13 -28.90 5.40
C GLN A 273 -5.61 -30.31 5.72
N PRO A 274 -5.33 -30.62 7.01
CA PRO A 274 -4.76 -31.93 7.39
C PRO A 274 -5.58 -33.14 6.96
N ASP A 275 -6.91 -32.99 6.84
CA ASP A 275 -7.84 -34.08 6.54
C ASP A 275 -8.46 -33.99 5.13
N LEU A 276 -8.15 -32.93 4.39
CA LEU A 276 -8.67 -32.64 3.06
C LEU A 276 -7.67 -31.74 2.32
N ARG A 277 -7.05 -32.26 1.26
CA ARG A 277 -6.03 -31.54 0.50
C ARG A 277 -6.17 -31.78 -1.01
N GLY A 278 -5.98 -30.72 -1.77
CA GLY A 278 -5.64 -30.75 -3.19
C GLY A 278 -4.27 -30.15 -3.40
N GLN A 279 -3.45 -30.74 -4.25
CA GLN A 279 -2.18 -30.14 -4.66
C GLN A 279 -1.86 -30.52 -6.09
N ALA A 280 -1.27 -29.61 -6.85
CA ALA A 280 -0.74 -29.93 -8.17
C ALA A 280 0.51 -30.83 -8.04
N SER A 281 0.71 -31.71 -9.02
CA SER A 281 1.98 -32.39 -9.21
C SER A 281 3.09 -31.39 -9.53
N THR A 282 4.36 -31.78 -9.37
CA THR A 282 5.52 -30.91 -9.62
C THR A 282 5.56 -30.31 -11.03
N ASP A 283 5.00 -31.00 -12.02
CA ASP A 283 4.91 -30.56 -13.42
C ASP A 283 3.53 -29.95 -13.78
N GLU A 284 2.66 -29.77 -12.78
CA GLU A 284 1.31 -29.18 -12.88
C GLU A 284 0.38 -29.92 -13.87
N THR A 285 0.72 -31.17 -14.23
CA THR A 285 -0.08 -31.99 -15.15
C THR A 285 -1.17 -32.80 -14.45
N GLN A 286 -1.06 -32.99 -13.13
CA GLN A 286 -2.01 -33.75 -12.34
C GLN A 286 -2.43 -33.00 -11.08
N LEU A 287 -3.66 -33.24 -10.64
CA LEU A 287 -4.14 -32.89 -9.31
C LEU A 287 -4.08 -34.12 -8.43
N GLU A 288 -3.31 -34.05 -7.36
CA GLU A 288 -3.31 -35.03 -6.28
C GLU A 288 -4.35 -34.65 -5.23
N ILE A 289 -5.19 -35.62 -4.88
CA ILE A 289 -6.33 -35.46 -3.98
C ILE A 289 -6.13 -36.36 -2.78
N TYR A 290 -6.27 -35.78 -1.59
CA TYR A 290 -6.29 -36.50 -0.33
C TYR A 290 -7.56 -36.14 0.46
N ALA A 291 -8.29 -37.15 0.92
CA ALA A 291 -9.36 -36.97 1.89
C ALA A 291 -9.38 -38.12 2.92
N ARG A 292 -9.26 -37.78 4.20
CA ARG A 292 -9.37 -38.76 5.30
C ARG A 292 -10.81 -39.28 5.38
N THR A 293 -10.97 -40.56 5.70
CA THR A 293 -12.27 -41.20 6.02
C THR A 293 -13.19 -40.29 6.84
N GLY A 294 -14.42 -40.09 6.34
CA GLY A 294 -15.43 -39.23 6.95
C GLY A 294 -15.40 -37.77 6.48
N ASN A 295 -14.31 -37.31 5.85
CA ASN A 295 -14.13 -35.94 5.39
C ASN A 295 -14.41 -35.78 3.89
N GLY A 296 -14.76 -34.57 3.49
CA GLY A 296 -14.96 -34.20 2.10
C GLY A 296 -15.31 -32.73 1.95
N GLY A 297 -15.12 -32.20 0.74
CA GLY A 297 -15.28 -30.79 0.45
C GLY A 297 -14.81 -30.42 -0.95
N VAL A 298 -14.75 -29.13 -1.20
CA VAL A 298 -14.11 -28.56 -2.39
C VAL A 298 -12.60 -28.77 -2.27
N ILE A 299 -12.02 -29.45 -3.25
CA ILE A 299 -10.58 -29.72 -3.32
C ILE A 299 -9.86 -28.67 -4.14
N ALA A 300 -10.46 -28.32 -5.28
CA ALA A 300 -9.92 -27.36 -6.22
C ALA A 300 -11.07 -26.57 -6.81
N GLN A 301 -10.87 -25.27 -7.02
CA GLN A 301 -11.81 -24.45 -7.77
C GLN A 301 -11.10 -23.40 -8.63
N ARG A 302 -11.68 -23.06 -9.77
CA ARG A 302 -11.19 -22.05 -10.71
C ARG A 302 -12.35 -21.42 -11.45
N ILE A 303 -12.27 -20.13 -11.74
CA ILE A 303 -13.17 -19.41 -12.64
C ILE A 303 -12.63 -19.49 -14.06
N VAL A 304 -13.49 -19.85 -15.01
CA VAL A 304 -13.18 -19.91 -16.44
C VAL A 304 -14.28 -19.24 -17.25
N ALA A 305 -13.94 -18.71 -18.43
CA ALA A 305 -14.94 -18.24 -19.38
C ALA A 305 -15.64 -19.47 -20.02
N PRO A 306 -16.98 -19.52 -20.06
CA PRO A 306 -17.68 -20.59 -20.75
C PRO A 306 -17.57 -20.42 -22.27
N PRO A 307 -17.42 -21.53 -23.03
CA PRO A 307 -17.56 -21.55 -24.48
C PRO A 307 -18.82 -20.84 -25.00
N GLN A 308 -18.75 -20.23 -26.18
CA GLN A 308 -19.89 -19.49 -26.76
C GLN A 308 -20.96 -20.41 -27.38
N GLY A 309 -20.63 -21.68 -27.64
CA GLY A 309 -21.49 -22.67 -28.27
C GLY A 309 -21.58 -23.98 -27.46
N PRO A 310 -22.06 -25.07 -28.09
CA PRO A 310 -21.98 -26.40 -27.51
C PRO A 310 -20.51 -26.76 -27.21
N PHE A 311 -20.27 -27.44 -26.10
CA PHE A 311 -18.91 -27.77 -25.68
C PHE A 311 -18.85 -29.09 -24.91
N ALA A 312 -17.64 -29.58 -24.70
CA ALA A 312 -17.36 -30.75 -23.88
C ALA A 312 -16.26 -30.46 -22.86
N ILE A 313 -16.36 -31.09 -21.68
CA ILE A 313 -15.31 -31.12 -20.67
C ILE A 313 -14.76 -32.54 -20.58
N GLU A 314 -13.45 -32.67 -20.72
CA GLU A 314 -12.73 -33.94 -20.64
C GLU A 314 -11.70 -33.92 -19.51
N LEU A 315 -11.62 -35.01 -18.76
CA LEU A 315 -10.60 -35.25 -17.74
C LEU A 315 -10.54 -36.74 -17.41
N ALA A 316 -9.43 -37.20 -16.86
CA ALA A 316 -9.26 -38.58 -16.44
C ALA A 316 -8.99 -38.69 -14.94
N LEU A 317 -9.68 -39.62 -14.28
CA LEU A 317 -9.33 -40.10 -12.94
C LEU A 317 -8.32 -41.23 -13.11
N LEU A 318 -7.03 -40.89 -12.95
CA LEU A 318 -5.89 -41.75 -13.24
C LEU A 318 -5.77 -42.85 -12.18
N ASP A 319 -5.68 -42.42 -10.93
CA ASP A 319 -5.57 -43.27 -9.77
C ASP A 319 -6.63 -42.90 -8.74
N ALA A 320 -7.17 -43.90 -8.05
CA ALA A 320 -8.04 -43.74 -6.91
C ALA A 320 -7.91 -44.98 -6.03
N THR A 321 -7.58 -44.80 -4.74
CA THR A 321 -7.78 -45.87 -3.76
C THR A 321 -9.25 -46.25 -3.75
N ALA A 322 -9.54 -47.55 -3.56
CA ALA A 322 -10.88 -48.13 -3.61
C ALA A 322 -11.89 -47.23 -2.87
N GLY A 323 -12.63 -46.45 -3.64
CA GLY A 323 -13.60 -45.47 -3.19
C GLY A 323 -14.87 -45.66 -4.01
N ARG A 324 -16.00 -45.23 -3.46
CA ARG A 324 -17.29 -45.35 -4.15
C ARG A 324 -17.28 -44.45 -5.39
N LYS A 325 -18.12 -44.76 -6.37
CA LYS A 325 -18.29 -43.99 -7.62
C LYS A 325 -18.41 -42.47 -7.39
N GLU A 326 -18.98 -42.07 -6.24
CA GLU A 326 -19.26 -40.67 -5.87
C GLU A 326 -18.14 -39.97 -5.09
N SER A 327 -16.97 -40.60 -4.92
CA SER A 327 -15.87 -40.07 -4.12
C SER A 327 -15.20 -38.84 -4.72
N VAL A 328 -15.24 -38.66 -6.04
CA VAL A 328 -14.76 -37.44 -6.72
C VAL A 328 -15.84 -36.97 -7.69
N ARG A 329 -16.14 -35.67 -7.71
CA ARG A 329 -17.19 -35.07 -8.53
C ARG A 329 -16.69 -33.80 -9.21
N LEU A 330 -17.07 -33.64 -10.48
CA LEU A 330 -16.98 -32.36 -11.18
C LEU A 330 -18.27 -31.59 -10.94
N ARG A 331 -18.15 -30.33 -10.54
CA ARG A 331 -19.28 -29.41 -10.37
C ARG A 331 -19.04 -28.13 -11.16
N LEU A 332 -20.05 -27.69 -11.89
CA LEU A 332 -20.07 -26.39 -12.58
C LEU A 332 -21.20 -25.53 -12.04
N GLN A 333 -20.91 -24.24 -11.86
CA GLN A 333 -21.83 -23.30 -11.25
C GLN A 333 -21.60 -21.90 -11.85
N CYS A 334 -22.66 -21.13 -12.04
CA CYS A 334 -22.52 -19.71 -12.35
C CYS A 334 -22.19 -18.94 -11.06
N PRO A 335 -21.19 -18.04 -11.05
CA PRO A 335 -20.90 -17.20 -9.89
C PRO A 335 -22.14 -16.43 -9.43
N GLY A 336 -22.42 -16.45 -8.11
CA GLY A 336 -23.59 -15.80 -7.52
C GLY A 336 -24.86 -16.66 -7.44
N ASP A 337 -24.97 -17.72 -8.25
CA ASP A 337 -26.10 -18.65 -8.13
C ASP A 337 -25.91 -19.59 -6.94
N PRO A 338 -26.96 -19.95 -6.19
CA PRO A 338 -26.84 -20.84 -5.03
C PRO A 338 -26.70 -22.32 -5.40
N ALA A 339 -27.11 -22.71 -6.61
CA ALA A 339 -27.14 -24.10 -7.05
C ALA A 339 -26.22 -24.30 -8.27
N PRO A 340 -25.43 -25.38 -8.32
CA PRO A 340 -24.71 -25.75 -9.53
C PRO A 340 -25.69 -26.22 -10.61
N PHE A 341 -25.40 -25.88 -11.86
CA PHE A 341 -26.16 -26.39 -13.01
C PHE A 341 -25.67 -27.76 -13.47
N PHE A 342 -24.50 -28.21 -12.99
CA PHE A 342 -23.92 -29.51 -13.32
C PHE A 342 -23.20 -30.11 -12.12
N VAL A 343 -23.47 -31.38 -11.82
CA VAL A 343 -22.77 -32.17 -10.79
C VAL A 343 -22.75 -33.63 -11.24
N GLU A 344 -21.59 -34.17 -11.57
CA GLU A 344 -21.45 -35.59 -11.93
C GLU A 344 -20.25 -36.23 -11.22
N PRO A 345 -20.37 -37.49 -10.77
CA PRO A 345 -19.24 -38.28 -10.31
C PRO A 345 -18.25 -38.57 -11.43
N LEU A 346 -16.97 -38.69 -11.07
CA LEU A 346 -15.92 -39.12 -11.98
C LEU A 346 -15.74 -40.63 -11.89
N ASP A 347 -15.82 -41.29 -13.04
CA ASP A 347 -15.47 -42.69 -13.19
C ASP A 347 -13.95 -42.86 -13.35
N LYS A 348 -13.42 -44.02 -12.91
CA LYS A 348 -12.00 -44.35 -13.14
C LYS A 348 -11.71 -44.40 -14.64
N GLY A 349 -10.63 -43.76 -15.07
CA GLY A 349 -10.30 -43.57 -16.48
C GLY A 349 -10.86 -42.26 -17.04
N GLN A 350 -11.14 -42.24 -18.34
CA GLN A 350 -11.54 -41.03 -19.05
C GLN A 350 -13.02 -40.69 -18.82
N ASN A 351 -13.28 -39.42 -18.54
CA ASN A 351 -14.61 -38.83 -18.39
C ASN A 351 -14.79 -37.74 -19.45
N ARG A 352 -15.92 -37.77 -20.16
CA ARG A 352 -16.32 -36.72 -21.12
C ARG A 352 -17.75 -36.31 -20.82
N PHE A 353 -17.97 -35.03 -20.59
CA PHE A 353 -19.27 -34.43 -20.34
C PHE A 353 -19.59 -33.45 -21.47
N THR A 354 -20.81 -33.50 -22.01
CA THR A 354 -21.21 -32.67 -23.16
C THR A 354 -22.34 -31.72 -22.78
N PHE A 355 -22.29 -30.51 -23.32
CA PHE A 355 -23.23 -29.43 -23.05
C PHE A 355 -23.75 -28.89 -24.39
N GLU A 356 -25.06 -28.90 -24.56
CA GLU A 356 -25.72 -28.48 -25.82
C GLU A 356 -25.78 -26.97 -26.01
N SER A 357 -25.62 -26.20 -24.93
CA SER A 357 -25.69 -24.74 -24.95
C SER A 357 -24.79 -24.13 -23.89
N LYS A 358 -24.37 -22.88 -24.14
CA LYS A 358 -23.67 -22.04 -23.17
C LYS A 358 -24.51 -21.84 -21.89
N PRO A 359 -23.90 -21.90 -20.69
CA PRO A 359 -24.59 -21.53 -19.45
C PRO A 359 -24.96 -20.04 -19.43
N ASN A 360 -26.00 -19.68 -18.67
CA ASN A 360 -26.50 -18.30 -18.59
C ASN A 360 -25.64 -17.40 -17.67
N CYS A 361 -24.33 -17.39 -17.88
CA CYS A 361 -23.39 -16.56 -17.15
C CYS A 361 -22.16 -16.22 -18.02
N SER A 362 -21.51 -15.09 -17.73
CA SER A 362 -20.27 -14.66 -18.40
C SER A 362 -19.05 -15.46 -17.93
N GLN A 363 -19.14 -16.07 -16.76
CA GLN A 363 -18.08 -16.84 -16.11
C GLN A 363 -18.67 -18.11 -15.51
N MET A 364 -17.88 -19.18 -15.48
CA MET A 364 -18.25 -20.48 -14.92
C MET A 364 -17.24 -20.85 -13.83
N LEU A 365 -17.75 -21.18 -12.63
CA LEU A 365 -16.96 -21.74 -11.54
C LEU A 365 -16.86 -23.25 -11.73
N LEU A 366 -15.66 -23.72 -12.05
CA LEU A 366 -15.32 -25.13 -12.11
C LEU A 366 -14.82 -25.57 -10.74
N THR A 367 -15.46 -26.58 -10.14
CA THR A 367 -15.10 -27.14 -8.84
C THR A 367 -14.83 -28.64 -8.94
N ILE A 368 -13.72 -29.09 -8.36
CA ILE A 368 -13.50 -30.51 -8.01
C ILE A 368 -13.88 -30.70 -6.55
N PHE A 369 -14.85 -31.57 -6.31
CA PHE A 369 -15.26 -31.98 -4.97
C PHE A 369 -14.78 -33.41 -4.71
N ALA A 370 -14.25 -33.69 -3.53
CA ALA A 370 -13.91 -35.06 -3.13
C ALA A 370 -14.40 -35.40 -1.73
N ARG A 371 -14.66 -36.68 -1.51
CA ARG A 371 -15.12 -37.24 -0.22
C ARG A 371 -14.67 -38.68 -0.03
N ALA A 372 -14.10 -38.94 1.14
CA ALA A 372 -13.94 -40.29 1.67
C ALA A 372 -15.10 -40.57 2.63
N PHE A 373 -15.94 -41.55 2.30
CA PHE A 373 -17.11 -41.87 3.12
C PHE A 373 -16.70 -42.57 4.42
N SER A 374 -17.51 -42.44 5.47
CA SER A 374 -17.28 -43.15 6.72
C SER A 374 -17.29 -44.66 6.49
N GLY A 375 -16.29 -45.37 7.02
CA GLY A 375 -16.13 -46.81 6.84
C GLY A 375 -15.31 -47.22 5.60
N GLU A 376 -14.97 -46.27 4.71
CA GLU A 376 -14.07 -46.48 3.58
C GLU A 376 -12.63 -46.13 3.96
N PRO A 377 -11.61 -46.67 3.25
CA PRO A 377 -10.25 -46.18 3.39
C PRO A 377 -10.13 -44.70 3.02
N THR A 378 -9.05 -44.06 3.46
CA THR A 378 -8.65 -42.74 2.99
C THR A 378 -8.62 -42.69 1.47
N LEU A 379 -9.21 -41.64 0.90
CA LEU A 379 -9.18 -41.38 -0.52
C LEU A 379 -7.83 -40.74 -0.87
N ASN A 380 -7.08 -41.41 -1.74
CA ASN A 380 -5.97 -40.85 -2.48
C ASN A 380 -6.32 -40.99 -3.96
N ALA A 381 -6.36 -39.89 -4.70
CA ALA A 381 -6.70 -39.91 -6.10
C ALA A 381 -5.86 -38.92 -6.92
N SER A 382 -5.72 -39.18 -8.21
CA SER A 382 -5.03 -38.29 -9.14
C SER A 382 -5.90 -38.01 -10.36
N LEU A 383 -6.05 -36.72 -10.71
CA LEU A 383 -6.74 -36.28 -11.92
C LEU A 383 -5.76 -35.77 -12.96
N SER A 384 -6.00 -36.04 -14.25
CA SER A 384 -5.30 -35.37 -15.35
C SER A 384 -5.68 -33.89 -15.44
N LYS A 385 -5.03 -33.16 -16.36
CA LYS A 385 -5.52 -31.85 -16.85
C LYS A 385 -6.98 -31.92 -17.29
N ILE A 386 -7.67 -30.79 -17.23
CA ILE A 386 -9.04 -30.63 -17.72
C ILE A 386 -8.99 -29.98 -19.10
N THR A 387 -9.67 -30.55 -20.08
CA THR A 387 -9.79 -29.96 -21.41
C THR A 387 -11.23 -29.51 -21.66
N ILE A 388 -11.42 -28.26 -22.06
CA ILE A 388 -12.69 -27.70 -22.48
C ILE A 388 -12.61 -27.49 -23.99
N GLN A 389 -13.42 -28.24 -24.75
CA GLN A 389 -13.43 -28.22 -26.21
C GLN A 389 -14.76 -27.69 -26.71
N ASP A 390 -14.73 -26.78 -27.69
CA ASP A 390 -15.91 -26.48 -28.50
C ASP A 390 -16.28 -27.72 -29.33
N ASN A 391 -17.58 -28.05 -29.41
CA ASN A 391 -18.07 -29.19 -30.19
C ASN A 391 -18.39 -28.81 -31.64
#